data_AF-A0A9D7IJB5-F1
#
_entry.id   AF-A0A9D7IJB5-F1
#
_cell.length_a   1.000
_cell.length_b   1.000
_cell.length_c   1.000
_cell.angle_alpha   90.00
_cell.angle_beta   90.00
_cell.angle_gamma   90.00
#
_symmetry.space_group_name_H-M   'P 1'
#
loop_
_entity.id
_entity.type
_entity.pdbx_description
1 polymer ?
#
loop_
_entity_poly.entity_id
_entity_poly.type
_entity_poly.pdbx_seq_one_letter_code
_entity_poly.pdbx_strand_id
1 'polypeptide(L)'
;MNHKNHPINCTGTRTRQVLDPFASGKDQLVTDALKSIKGQAVAKISRRRFLAASTAGVAGFGLSRLFNSSNAYGANGTEVRFREREGFSFLHTYESTGRYWKALEQAGLIRKTNGIRLINSPWGGDEYRFNQAARRDGPLFQLIRKMECPFVIDRVVGGSRYYHYPFDAELAKTYADLLGSNFLGGQVHEPVSNTHNDWNRFIEANSKYKQEAVNPEELQAYFSGKNERHWLEYGTLEDYAGRVFPKNETEFWPEIQLNVERNVKRFGSHFSCAEGSGWGRLAWHIYYKLGAISCFAEMGPWASDGSPFAIAGIRGAAKAAGRQWGVFFAPWGPKGCTSFIPPEDWSWHCPVEEMLASGWPVGPELGPSSALQRRVFFHSYLSGAYTLHEEWGAEDNLESWADAKLSSYGRVTQDLLDFQEAHPDVGHPFTPLALILDASARPPVSDTWDRLKSGLKDVAAQNGENKNRSGAVEAACYPSWVIPELFDIVPSDAPEDILSGYQSLLCFDKSCAPRNARVVEPDAFTESVIQTVRELSPIECSGDLSIQINHRDADNAWIIGLYNPWGAERGDVYGTGSVLDPQSARHGVLRPKFGFSSAKVIHAWPEECKLEASEKNLEVTVGPGGTMILEIHPKV
;
A
#
# COMPACT_ATOMS: atom_id res chain seq x y z
N MET A 1 4.66 21.01 32.90
CA MET A 1 5.22 20.15 33.96
C MET A 1 4.37 18.88 34.04
N ASN A 2 5.03 17.73 34.10
CA ASN A 2 4.51 16.35 34.16
C ASN A 2 3.86 15.77 32.88
N HIS A 3 4.70 15.34 31.94
CA HIS A 3 4.38 14.27 30.99
C HIS A 3 4.77 12.92 31.61
N LYS A 4 3.82 11.98 31.69
CA LYS A 4 4.07 10.58 32.06
C LYS A 4 4.39 9.79 30.79
N ASN A 5 5.63 9.32 30.70
CA ASN A 5 6.07 8.30 29.76
C ASN A 5 5.61 6.92 30.26
N HIS A 6 4.99 6.13 29.38
CA HIS A 6 4.80 4.69 29.58
C HIS A 6 5.85 3.94 28.74
N PRO A 7 6.84 3.27 29.36
CA PRO A 7 7.68 2.31 28.66
C PRO A 7 7.02 0.91 28.71
N ILE A 8 6.94 0.25 27.55
CA ILE A 8 6.57 -1.17 27.45
C ILE A 8 7.87 -1.97 27.64
N ASN A 9 7.99 -2.66 28.78
CA ASN A 9 9.06 -3.60 29.08
C ASN A 9 8.73 -4.98 28.51
N CYS A 10 9.61 -5.53 27.68
CA CYS A 10 9.59 -6.94 27.27
C CYS A 10 10.78 -7.68 27.91
N THR A 11 10.53 -8.39 29.01
CA THR A 11 11.42 -9.45 29.50
C THR A 11 10.59 -10.62 29.99
N GLY A 12 10.72 -11.78 29.36
CA GLY A 12 9.99 -12.99 29.74
C GLY A 12 10.51 -14.24 29.02
N THR A 13 11.68 -14.71 29.43
CA THR A 13 12.23 -16.03 29.12
C THR A 13 11.29 -17.15 29.58
N ARG A 14 10.83 -18.02 28.67
CA ARG A 14 10.39 -19.38 29.03
C ARG A 14 10.86 -20.41 28.01
N THR A 15 11.29 -21.52 28.59
CA THR A 15 12.02 -22.68 28.09
C THR A 15 11.18 -23.54 27.14
N ARG A 16 11.79 -24.00 26.05
CA ARG A 16 11.25 -25.00 25.10
C ARG A 16 11.05 -26.36 25.78
N GLN A 17 9.91 -27.01 25.55
CA GLN A 17 9.78 -28.46 25.53
C GLN A 17 9.44 -28.89 24.09
N VAL A 18 10.25 -29.81 23.57
CA VAL A 18 10.17 -30.41 22.24
C VAL A 18 9.17 -31.55 22.30
N LEU A 19 8.19 -31.58 21.39
CA LEU A 19 7.38 -32.77 21.10
C LEU A 19 7.39 -33.02 19.59
N ASP A 20 7.84 -34.23 19.26
CA ASP A 20 7.99 -34.85 17.96
C ASP A 20 6.64 -35.46 17.50
N PRO A 21 6.13 -35.17 16.29
CA PRO A 21 4.95 -35.85 15.76
C PRO A 21 5.30 -36.66 14.51
N PHE A 22 5.79 -37.89 14.71
CA PHE A 22 5.62 -38.97 13.73
C PHE A 22 4.85 -40.12 14.37
N ALA A 23 3.55 -40.19 14.11
CA ALA A 23 2.74 -41.40 14.30
C ALA A 23 1.57 -41.45 13.30
N SER A 24 1.85 -42.21 12.25
CA SER A 24 1.03 -42.85 11.21
C SER A 24 -0.47 -43.14 11.44
N GLY A 25 -1.21 -43.13 10.32
CA GLY A 25 -2.31 -44.08 9.97
C GLY A 25 -3.74 -43.52 10.04
N LYS A 26 -4.73 -43.93 9.23
CA LYS A 26 -4.83 -44.69 7.97
C LYS A 26 -6.30 -44.57 7.49
N ASP A 27 -6.49 -44.58 6.17
CA ASP A 27 -7.62 -45.09 5.36
C ASP A 27 -9.10 -44.68 5.60
N GLN A 28 -9.80 -44.17 4.56
CA GLN A 28 -10.90 -44.84 3.78
C GLN A 28 -11.72 -43.84 2.92
N LEU A 29 -11.65 -43.93 1.58
CA LEU A 29 -12.68 -44.44 0.62
C LEU A 29 -13.79 -43.43 0.20
N VAL A 30 -13.82 -42.94 -1.06
CA VAL A 30 -14.59 -43.45 -2.26
C VAL A 30 -16.07 -42.96 -2.20
N THR A 31 -16.75 -42.30 -3.17
CA THR A 31 -16.77 -42.30 -4.66
C THR A 31 -17.74 -41.22 -5.21
N ASP A 32 -17.43 -40.74 -6.43
CA ASP A 32 -18.26 -40.49 -7.63
C ASP A 32 -19.54 -39.60 -7.70
N ALA A 33 -19.52 -38.75 -8.75
CA ALA A 33 -20.47 -38.71 -9.91
C ALA A 33 -21.23 -37.39 -10.23
N LEU A 34 -20.71 -36.69 -11.26
CA LEU A 34 -21.34 -36.12 -12.47
C LEU A 34 -22.89 -35.95 -12.55
N LYS A 35 -23.35 -34.76 -13.01
CA LYS A 35 -24.13 -34.57 -14.27
C LYS A 35 -24.50 -33.11 -14.62
N SER A 36 -23.95 -32.66 -15.76
CA SER A 36 -24.52 -31.85 -16.88
C SER A 36 -25.97 -31.32 -16.81
N ILE A 37 -26.20 -30.10 -17.34
CA ILE A 37 -27.23 -29.77 -18.35
C ILE A 37 -26.84 -28.52 -19.19
N LYS A 38 -27.17 -28.58 -20.48
CA LYS A 38 -26.91 -27.63 -21.58
C LYS A 38 -28.01 -26.56 -21.76
N GLY A 39 -27.61 -25.41 -22.30
CA GLY A 39 -28.24 -24.79 -23.48
C GLY A 39 -29.11 -23.54 -23.26
N GLN A 40 -28.72 -22.42 -23.88
CA GLN A 40 -29.66 -21.34 -24.23
C GLN A 40 -29.38 -20.76 -25.62
N ALA A 41 -30.48 -20.46 -26.31
CA ALA A 41 -30.58 -20.07 -27.69
C ALA A 41 -30.38 -18.56 -27.90
N VAL A 42 -29.83 -18.22 -29.07
CA VAL A 42 -29.55 -16.86 -29.56
C VAL A 42 -30.82 -16.25 -30.16
N ALA A 43 -31.27 -15.10 -29.64
CA ALA A 43 -32.29 -14.26 -30.26
C ALA A 43 -31.63 -13.07 -31.00
N LYS A 44 -31.74 -13.03 -32.33
CA LYS A 44 -31.31 -11.92 -33.19
C LYS A 44 -32.35 -10.79 -33.14
N ILE A 45 -31.97 -9.62 -32.59
CA ILE A 45 -32.75 -8.37 -32.71
C ILE A 45 -32.16 -7.53 -33.85
N SER A 46 -33.01 -7.07 -34.77
CA SER A 46 -32.59 -6.31 -35.95
C SER A 46 -32.37 -4.82 -35.63
N ARG A 47 -31.33 -4.26 -36.27
CA ARG A 47 -30.84 -2.86 -36.16
C ARG A 47 -31.91 -1.77 -36.33
N ARG A 48 -33.06 -2.10 -36.94
CA ARG A 48 -34.19 -1.18 -37.17
C ARG A 48 -35.09 -0.97 -35.95
N ARG A 49 -35.14 -1.92 -35.00
CA ARG A 49 -35.88 -1.74 -33.73
C ARG A 49 -35.08 -0.99 -32.67
N PHE A 50 -33.75 -1.02 -32.76
CA PHE A 50 -32.85 -0.30 -31.85
C PHE A 50 -32.86 1.22 -32.08
N LEU A 51 -33.02 1.66 -33.33
CA LEU A 51 -33.01 3.08 -33.70
C LEU A 51 -34.34 3.81 -33.47
N ALA A 52 -35.43 3.08 -33.24
CA ALA A 52 -36.76 3.68 -32.98
C ALA A 52 -37.00 3.99 -31.50
N ALA A 53 -36.24 3.37 -30.58
CA ALA A 53 -36.34 3.60 -29.14
C ALA A 53 -35.47 4.77 -28.64
N SER A 54 -34.58 5.29 -29.48
CA SER A 54 -33.57 6.31 -29.10
C SER A 54 -34.06 7.77 -29.23
N THR A 55 -35.26 7.99 -29.78
CA THR A 55 -35.78 9.35 -30.10
C THR A 55 -36.91 9.84 -29.19
N ALA A 56 -37.31 9.08 -28.16
CA ALA A 56 -38.38 9.48 -27.25
C ALA A 56 -37.95 9.27 -25.79
N GLY A 57 -37.21 10.22 -25.23
CA GLY A 57 -36.77 10.15 -23.83
C GLY A 57 -35.88 11.30 -23.38
N VAL A 58 -36.12 12.52 -23.86
CA VAL A 58 -35.46 13.74 -23.36
C VAL A 58 -36.13 14.14 -22.04
N ALA A 59 -35.66 13.59 -20.92
CA ALA A 59 -36.03 14.04 -19.57
C ALA A 59 -34.99 13.67 -18.47
N GLY A 60 -33.71 13.46 -18.83
CA GLY A 60 -32.65 13.06 -17.88
C GLY A 60 -31.31 13.81 -18.02
N PHE A 61 -31.28 14.96 -18.69
CA PHE A 61 -30.04 15.64 -19.11
C PHE A 61 -29.41 16.58 -18.06
N GLY A 62 -29.64 16.33 -16.76
CA GLY A 62 -29.13 17.16 -15.66
C GLY A 62 -27.87 16.64 -14.94
N LEU A 63 -27.51 15.37 -15.10
CA LEU A 63 -26.43 14.72 -14.31
C LEU A 63 -25.19 14.34 -15.12
N SER A 64 -25.26 14.27 -16.45
CA SER A 64 -24.14 13.83 -17.31
C SER A 64 -23.12 14.91 -17.66
N ARG A 65 -23.36 16.19 -17.31
CA ARG A 65 -22.40 17.29 -17.53
C ARG A 65 -21.42 17.54 -16.37
N LEU A 66 -21.52 16.79 -15.28
CA LEU A 66 -20.62 16.88 -14.12
C LEU A 66 -19.46 15.84 -14.15
N PHE A 67 -19.38 15.01 -15.19
CA PHE A 67 -18.37 13.94 -15.34
C PHE A 67 -17.56 14.08 -16.64
N ASN A 68 -17.14 15.29 -16.99
CA ASN A 68 -16.04 15.47 -17.94
C ASN A 68 -14.74 15.60 -17.14
N SER A 69 -13.86 14.61 -17.29
CA SER A 69 -12.49 14.64 -16.79
C SER A 69 -11.80 15.95 -17.20
N SER A 70 -11.35 16.71 -16.19
CA SER A 70 -10.50 17.88 -16.39
C SER A 70 -9.13 17.41 -16.88
N ASN A 71 -8.71 17.90 -18.04
CA ASN A 71 -7.36 17.69 -18.55
C ASN A 71 -6.37 18.53 -17.73
N ALA A 72 -5.44 17.87 -17.04
CA ALA A 72 -4.31 18.53 -16.41
C ALA A 72 -3.12 18.56 -17.39
N TYR A 73 -2.45 19.72 -17.49
CA TYR A 73 -1.22 19.87 -18.27
C TYR A 73 -0.02 19.71 -17.34
N GLY A 74 0.92 18.83 -17.71
CA GLY A 74 2.19 18.72 -16.98
C GLY A 74 3.04 19.98 -17.12
N ALA A 75 4.03 20.15 -16.24
CA ALA A 75 4.97 21.29 -16.23
C ALA A 75 5.75 21.52 -17.55
N ASN A 76 5.72 20.54 -18.47
CA ASN A 76 6.34 20.62 -19.80
C ASN A 76 5.33 20.82 -20.95
N GLY A 77 4.06 21.14 -20.66
CA GLY A 77 3.02 21.35 -21.69
C GLY A 77 2.53 20.08 -22.40
N THR A 78 2.94 18.90 -21.94
CA THR A 78 2.37 17.62 -22.38
C THR A 78 0.99 17.44 -21.74
N GLU A 79 -0.02 17.21 -22.58
CA GLU A 79 -1.38 16.81 -22.20
C GLU A 79 -1.30 15.50 -21.39
N VAL A 80 -1.49 15.56 -20.06
CA VAL A 80 -1.61 14.36 -19.24
C VAL A 80 -3.07 13.93 -19.32
N ARG A 81 -3.38 13.12 -20.32
CA ARG A 81 -4.59 12.31 -20.25
C ARG A 81 -4.37 11.30 -19.14
N PHE A 82 -5.15 11.35 -18.07
CA PHE A 82 -5.41 10.15 -17.29
C PHE A 82 -6.06 9.18 -18.28
N ARG A 83 -5.25 8.29 -18.87
CA ARG A 83 -5.76 7.23 -19.73
C ARG A 83 -6.76 6.41 -18.92
N GLU A 84 -7.73 5.82 -19.61
CA GLU A 84 -8.42 4.62 -19.13
C GLU A 84 -7.41 3.71 -18.42
N ARG A 85 -7.83 3.01 -17.36
CA ARG A 85 -7.01 2.28 -16.36
C ARG A 85 -6.18 1.10 -16.94
N GLU A 86 -5.44 1.31 -18.01
CA GLU A 86 -4.23 0.60 -18.39
C GLU A 86 -3.15 1.01 -17.39
N GLY A 87 -2.90 0.24 -16.32
CA GLY A 87 -1.77 0.65 -15.45
C GLY A 87 -1.47 -0.11 -14.18
N PHE A 88 -2.39 -0.87 -13.56
CA PHE A 88 -1.99 -1.57 -12.34
C PHE A 88 -0.95 -2.65 -12.65
N SER A 89 0.17 -2.59 -11.92
CA SER A 89 1.28 -3.53 -12.06
C SER A 89 1.72 -4.06 -10.70
N PHE A 90 1.54 -5.37 -10.48
CA PHE A 90 2.24 -6.04 -9.41
C PHE A 90 3.71 -6.20 -9.80
N LEU A 91 4.65 -5.66 -9.00
CA LEU A 91 6.08 -5.75 -9.29
C LEU A 91 6.66 -6.98 -8.59
N HIS A 92 7.05 -7.98 -9.39
CA HIS A 92 7.71 -9.14 -8.85
C HIS A 92 9.19 -8.86 -8.62
N THR A 93 9.72 -9.45 -7.55
CA THR A 93 11.15 -9.40 -7.29
C THR A 93 11.92 -10.08 -8.42
N TYR A 94 12.98 -9.44 -8.85
CA TYR A 94 14.05 -10.03 -9.63
C TYR A 94 15.31 -10.03 -8.78
N GLU A 95 15.76 -11.22 -8.39
CA GLU A 95 17.12 -11.39 -7.86
C GLU A 95 18.08 -11.67 -9.03
N SER A 96 19.35 -11.31 -8.87
CA SER A 96 20.28 -11.18 -9.99
C SER A 96 20.50 -12.43 -10.83
N THR A 97 20.29 -13.63 -10.28
CA THR A 97 20.46 -14.91 -11.00
C THR A 97 19.25 -15.25 -11.88
N GLY A 98 18.10 -14.60 -11.64
CA GLY A 98 16.82 -14.85 -12.31
C GLY A 98 16.20 -16.21 -11.97
N ARG A 99 16.72 -16.95 -10.97
CA ARG A 99 16.16 -18.22 -10.51
C ARG A 99 14.77 -18.02 -9.93
N TYR A 100 14.58 -16.96 -9.14
CA TYR A 100 13.29 -16.66 -8.55
C TYR A 100 12.25 -16.27 -9.61
N TRP A 101 12.64 -15.43 -10.57
CA TRP A 101 11.77 -15.04 -11.67
C TRP A 101 11.25 -16.26 -12.45
N LYS A 102 12.13 -17.21 -12.77
CA LYS A 102 11.74 -18.47 -13.43
C LYS A 102 10.77 -19.29 -12.58
N ALA A 103 10.97 -19.34 -11.26
CA ALA A 103 10.06 -20.04 -10.35
C ALA A 103 8.68 -19.37 -10.32
N LEU A 104 8.61 -18.04 -10.34
CA LEU A 104 7.33 -17.30 -10.49
C LEU A 104 6.65 -17.57 -11.83
N GLU A 105 7.41 -17.66 -12.93
CA GLU A 105 6.87 -18.03 -14.25
C GLU A 105 6.27 -19.44 -14.21
N GLN A 106 6.98 -20.41 -13.61
CA GLN A 106 6.53 -21.79 -13.46
C GLN A 106 5.29 -21.91 -12.54
N ALA A 107 5.24 -21.12 -11.47
CA ALA A 107 4.11 -21.06 -10.55
C ALA A 107 2.88 -20.38 -11.18
N GLY A 108 3.02 -19.79 -12.37
CA GLY A 108 1.97 -19.04 -13.02
C GLY A 108 1.63 -17.79 -12.22
N LEU A 109 2.63 -17.01 -11.79
CA LEU A 109 2.44 -15.65 -11.25
C LEU A 109 2.83 -14.56 -12.25
N ILE A 110 3.72 -14.82 -13.20
CA ILE A 110 4.07 -13.80 -14.21
C ILE A 110 2.95 -13.64 -15.24
N ARG A 111 2.45 -12.41 -15.38
CA ARG A 111 1.42 -11.91 -16.29
C ARG A 111 1.97 -10.75 -17.13
N LYS A 112 1.22 -10.39 -18.18
CA LYS A 112 1.57 -9.28 -19.07
C LYS A 112 1.53 -7.91 -18.38
N THR A 113 0.74 -7.78 -17.32
CA THR A 113 0.57 -6.54 -16.56
C THR A 113 1.62 -6.38 -15.46
N ASN A 114 2.43 -7.40 -15.17
CA ASN A 114 3.40 -7.33 -14.08
C ASN A 114 4.64 -6.52 -14.45
N GLY A 115 5.25 -5.95 -13.41
CA GLY A 115 6.50 -5.22 -13.48
C GLY A 115 7.60 -5.93 -12.70
N ILE A 116 8.75 -5.28 -12.66
CA ILE A 116 9.96 -5.84 -12.08
C ILE A 116 10.46 -4.94 -10.95
N ARG A 117 10.84 -5.56 -9.85
CA ARG A 117 11.56 -4.94 -8.74
C ARG A 117 12.92 -5.61 -8.59
N LEU A 118 14.00 -4.89 -8.87
CA LEU A 118 15.35 -5.39 -8.58
C LEU A 118 15.69 -5.09 -7.12
N ILE A 119 16.00 -6.10 -6.32
CA ILE A 119 16.56 -5.89 -4.98
C ILE A 119 18.02 -5.45 -5.11
N ASN A 120 18.34 -4.24 -4.65
CA ASN A 120 19.71 -3.77 -4.52
C ASN A 120 20.25 -4.13 -3.13
N SER A 121 20.65 -5.39 -2.96
CA SER A 121 21.03 -5.91 -1.65
C SER A 121 22.22 -5.14 -1.02
N PRO A 122 22.10 -4.66 0.23
CA PRO A 122 23.21 -4.05 0.96
C PRO A 122 24.20 -5.11 1.48
N TRP A 123 23.78 -6.36 1.61
CA TRP A 123 24.60 -7.46 2.16
C TRP A 123 25.30 -8.31 1.11
N GLY A 124 24.77 -8.38 -0.11
CA GLY A 124 25.34 -9.13 -1.22
C GLY A 124 26.57 -8.47 -1.85
N GLY A 125 27.31 -9.24 -2.64
CA GLY A 125 28.33 -8.73 -3.55
C GLY A 125 27.77 -7.84 -4.67
N ASP A 126 28.65 -7.17 -5.40
CA ASP A 126 28.27 -6.23 -6.47
C ASP A 126 27.50 -6.90 -7.61
N GLU A 127 27.66 -8.20 -7.82
CA GLU A 127 26.91 -9.00 -8.78
C GLU A 127 25.40 -9.00 -8.54
N TYR A 128 24.96 -8.75 -7.29
CA TYR A 128 23.56 -8.67 -6.89
C TYR A 128 22.99 -7.25 -6.96
N ARG A 129 23.81 -6.25 -7.30
CA ARG A 129 23.44 -4.83 -7.27
C ARG A 129 23.21 -4.25 -8.66
N PHE A 130 22.59 -3.08 -8.71
CA PHE A 130 22.10 -2.46 -9.95
C PHE A 130 23.10 -2.49 -11.11
N ASN A 131 24.34 -2.02 -10.93
CA ASN A 131 25.26 -1.85 -12.05
C ASN A 131 25.59 -3.19 -12.74
N GLN A 132 25.67 -4.29 -12.00
CA GLN A 132 26.00 -5.61 -12.55
C GLN A 132 24.76 -6.41 -12.93
N ALA A 133 23.74 -6.43 -12.07
CA ALA A 133 22.50 -7.17 -12.30
C ALA A 133 21.69 -6.60 -13.47
N ALA A 134 21.73 -5.28 -13.67
CA ALA A 134 20.97 -4.55 -14.69
C ALA A 134 21.82 -4.11 -15.90
N ARG A 135 23.03 -4.64 -16.07
CA ARG A 135 23.91 -4.28 -17.20
C ARG A 135 23.23 -4.51 -18.56
N ARG A 136 23.58 -3.70 -19.57
CA ARG A 136 22.91 -3.66 -20.89
C ARG A 136 22.94 -4.98 -21.67
N ASP A 137 23.94 -5.81 -21.45
CA ASP A 137 24.09 -7.14 -22.06
C ASP A 137 23.59 -8.28 -21.14
N GLY A 138 23.03 -7.93 -19.98
CA GLY A 138 22.57 -8.87 -18.96
C GLY A 138 21.15 -9.38 -19.19
N PRO A 139 20.77 -10.52 -18.54
CA PRO A 139 19.45 -11.12 -18.68
C PRO A 139 18.30 -10.18 -18.28
N LEU A 140 18.45 -9.43 -17.18
CA LEU A 140 17.44 -8.49 -16.70
C LEU A 140 17.14 -7.39 -17.74
N PHE A 141 18.17 -6.82 -18.37
CA PHE A 141 18.00 -5.81 -19.40
C PHE A 141 17.23 -6.36 -20.61
N GLN A 142 17.54 -7.58 -21.05
CA GLN A 142 16.79 -8.22 -22.14
C GLN A 142 15.34 -8.52 -21.76
N LEU A 143 15.10 -8.95 -20.52
CA LEU A 143 13.76 -9.17 -19.98
C LEU A 143 12.95 -7.87 -19.98
N ILE A 144 13.50 -6.79 -19.43
CA ILE A 144 12.86 -5.47 -19.39
C ILE A 144 12.58 -4.94 -20.79
N ARG A 145 13.53 -5.05 -21.73
CA ARG A 145 13.32 -4.66 -23.13
C ARG A 145 12.21 -5.44 -23.81
N LYS A 146 12.02 -6.70 -23.44
CA LYS A 146 10.97 -7.56 -23.99
C LYS A 146 9.60 -7.24 -23.38
N MET A 147 9.56 -6.95 -22.08
CA MET A 147 8.31 -6.73 -21.34
C MET A 147 7.81 -5.29 -21.39
N GLU A 148 8.71 -4.30 -21.52
CA GLU A 148 8.40 -2.87 -21.48
C GLU A 148 7.59 -2.45 -20.23
N CYS A 149 7.79 -3.20 -19.14
CA CYS A 149 6.99 -3.10 -17.92
C CYS A 149 7.56 -2.06 -16.93
N PRO A 150 6.78 -1.68 -15.90
CA PRO A 150 7.30 -0.90 -14.79
C PRO A 150 8.53 -1.57 -14.15
N PHE A 151 9.54 -0.78 -13.84
CA PHE A 151 10.80 -1.24 -13.28
C PHE A 151 11.28 -0.29 -12.16
N VAL A 152 11.54 -0.84 -10.98
CA VAL A 152 12.10 -0.12 -9.83
C VAL A 152 13.35 -0.81 -9.30
N ILE A 153 14.33 -0.03 -8.86
CA ILE A 153 15.45 -0.52 -8.05
C ILE A 153 15.08 -0.33 -6.59
N ASP A 154 14.85 -1.42 -5.89
CA ASP A 154 14.51 -1.41 -4.46
C ASP A 154 15.75 -1.18 -3.60
N ARG A 155 15.60 -0.25 -2.65
CA ARG A 155 16.54 0.16 -1.61
C ARG A 155 17.88 0.69 -2.13
N VAL A 156 17.84 1.92 -2.65
CA VAL A 156 19.04 2.76 -2.82
C VAL A 156 19.66 3.12 -1.47
N VAL A 157 18.78 3.34 -0.50
CA VAL A 157 19.09 3.77 0.87
C VAL A 157 17.87 3.55 1.78
N GLY A 158 18.09 3.42 3.09
CA GLY A 158 17.05 3.29 4.11
C GLY A 158 16.67 1.84 4.45
N GLY A 159 16.11 1.62 5.64
CA GLY A 159 15.59 0.32 6.10
C GLY A 159 16.64 -0.81 6.17
N SER A 160 17.92 -0.47 6.12
CA SER A 160 19.06 -1.38 6.16
C SER A 160 20.34 -0.58 6.39
N ARG A 161 21.45 -1.26 6.68
CA ARG A 161 22.76 -0.59 6.77
C ARG A 161 23.06 0.22 5.50
N TYR A 162 23.42 1.48 5.69
CA TYR A 162 23.86 2.33 4.60
C TYR A 162 25.11 1.75 3.94
N TYR A 163 25.04 1.59 2.62
CA TYR A 163 26.15 1.18 1.80
C TYR A 163 26.40 2.22 0.70
N HIS A 164 27.61 2.79 0.69
CA HIS A 164 28.00 3.77 -0.31
C HIS A 164 28.31 3.10 -1.66
N TYR A 165 27.25 2.86 -2.44
CA TYR A 165 27.35 2.26 -3.76
C TYR A 165 27.44 3.31 -4.89
N PRO A 166 28.44 3.25 -5.78
CA PRO A 166 28.56 4.17 -6.90
C PRO A 166 27.64 3.74 -8.05
N PHE A 167 26.37 4.10 -7.98
CA PHE A 167 25.40 3.81 -9.03
C PHE A 167 25.83 4.37 -10.39
N ASP A 168 25.70 3.57 -11.44
CA ASP A 168 26.01 3.96 -12.82
C ASP A 168 24.89 4.86 -13.36
N ALA A 169 25.16 6.16 -13.41
CA ALA A 169 24.23 7.17 -13.89
C ALA A 169 23.89 7.01 -15.38
N GLU A 170 24.82 6.53 -16.20
CA GLU A 170 24.56 6.29 -17.63
C GLU A 170 23.67 5.06 -17.83
N LEU A 171 23.82 4.03 -16.98
CA LEU A 171 22.92 2.90 -16.97
C LEU A 171 21.51 3.31 -16.52
N ALA A 172 21.39 4.09 -15.45
CA ALA A 172 20.10 4.64 -15.01
C ALA A 172 19.43 5.47 -16.12
N LYS A 173 20.20 6.34 -16.79
CA LYS A 173 19.73 7.08 -17.97
C LYS A 173 19.28 6.15 -19.10
N THR A 174 19.98 5.04 -19.32
CA THR A 174 19.59 4.05 -20.34
C THR A 174 18.20 3.47 -20.07
N TYR A 175 17.91 3.12 -18.82
CA TYR A 175 16.59 2.62 -18.43
C TYR A 175 15.52 3.70 -18.52
N ALA A 176 15.84 4.94 -18.14
CA ALA A 176 14.96 6.08 -18.32
C ALA A 176 14.62 6.33 -19.80
N ASP A 177 15.61 6.31 -20.70
CA ASP A 177 15.42 6.47 -22.14
C ASP A 177 14.60 5.31 -22.73
N LEU A 178 14.79 4.09 -22.21
CA LEU A 178 14.10 2.89 -22.68
C LEU A 178 12.63 2.84 -22.25
N LEU A 179 12.34 3.15 -20.99
CA LEU A 179 11.03 2.91 -20.38
C LEU A 179 10.21 4.19 -20.13
N GLY A 180 10.82 5.37 -20.21
CA GLY A 180 10.18 6.62 -19.85
C GLY A 180 9.63 6.57 -18.42
N SER A 181 8.33 6.84 -18.26
CA SER A 181 7.63 6.80 -16.97
C SER A 181 7.52 5.41 -16.34
N ASN A 182 7.76 4.34 -17.10
CA ASN A 182 7.80 2.98 -16.55
C ASN A 182 9.12 2.70 -15.80
N PHE A 183 10.16 3.53 -15.96
CA PHE A 183 11.29 3.48 -15.05
C PHE A 183 10.99 4.31 -13.80
N LEU A 184 10.64 3.61 -12.72
CA LEU A 184 10.31 4.21 -11.42
C LEU A 184 11.57 4.65 -10.66
N GLY A 185 12.75 4.32 -11.18
CA GLY A 185 14.02 4.78 -10.66
C GLY A 185 14.47 4.04 -9.40
N GLY A 186 15.41 4.67 -8.69
CA GLY A 186 15.90 4.18 -7.41
C GLY A 186 14.94 4.51 -6.27
N GLN A 187 14.53 3.51 -5.50
CA GLN A 187 13.69 3.69 -4.33
C GLN A 187 14.50 4.19 -3.13
N VAL A 188 14.09 5.33 -2.59
CA VAL A 188 14.55 5.89 -1.32
C VAL A 188 13.55 5.46 -0.24
N HIS A 189 13.99 4.62 0.70
CA HIS A 189 13.10 3.98 1.65
C HIS A 189 13.02 4.76 2.97
N GLU A 190 11.80 4.89 3.51
CA GLU A 190 11.37 5.63 4.70
C GLU A 190 12.24 6.86 5.07
N PRO A 191 12.25 7.93 4.26
CA PRO A 191 13.07 9.11 4.51
C PRO A 191 12.94 9.71 5.91
N VAL A 192 11.70 9.78 6.43
CA VAL A 192 11.43 10.38 7.74
C VAL A 192 11.90 9.47 8.87
N SER A 193 11.52 8.18 8.81
CA SER A 193 11.86 7.15 9.80
C SER A 193 13.36 7.00 9.97
N ASN A 194 14.08 6.79 8.85
CA ASN A 194 15.50 6.49 8.88
C ASN A 194 16.34 7.70 9.31
N THR A 195 15.94 8.91 8.92
CA THR A 195 16.58 10.14 9.44
C THR A 195 16.41 10.24 10.96
N HIS A 196 15.25 9.85 11.48
CA HIS A 196 14.98 9.85 12.92
C HIS A 196 15.80 8.79 13.66
N ASN A 197 15.88 7.58 13.10
CA ASN A 197 16.66 6.49 13.66
C ASN A 197 18.15 6.85 13.74
N ASP A 198 18.73 7.39 12.67
CA ASP A 198 20.15 7.78 12.65
C ASP A 198 20.47 8.81 13.74
N TRP A 199 19.62 9.82 13.89
CA TRP A 199 19.77 10.81 14.96
C TRP A 199 19.62 10.21 16.37
N ASN A 200 18.66 9.30 16.58
CA ASN A 200 18.50 8.60 17.85
C ASN A 200 19.72 7.75 18.19
N ARG A 201 20.32 7.07 17.20
CA ARG A 201 21.55 6.29 17.37
C ARG A 201 22.74 7.16 17.77
N PHE A 202 22.87 8.38 17.22
CA PHE A 202 23.89 9.32 17.71
C PHE A 202 23.70 9.67 19.19
N ILE A 203 22.46 9.92 19.60
CA ILE A 203 22.11 10.23 20.99
C ILE A 203 22.36 9.03 21.91
N GLU A 204 22.05 7.81 21.45
CA GLU A 204 22.29 6.58 22.20
C GLU A 204 23.80 6.31 22.36
N ALA A 205 24.59 6.55 21.30
CA ALA A 205 26.04 6.47 21.35
C ALA A 205 26.64 7.43 22.39
N ASN A 206 26.16 8.69 22.39
CA ASN A 206 26.48 9.66 23.42
C ASN A 206 25.42 10.77 23.50
N SER A 207 24.81 10.91 24.69
CA SER A 207 23.75 11.90 24.91
C SER A 207 24.14 13.36 24.66
N LYS A 208 25.44 13.69 24.58
CA LYS A 208 25.93 15.03 24.22
C LYS A 208 25.45 15.48 22.83
N TYR A 209 25.25 14.55 21.90
CA TYR A 209 24.81 14.86 20.53
C TYR A 209 23.36 15.36 20.44
N LYS A 210 22.63 15.42 21.57
CA LYS A 210 21.39 16.21 21.68
C LYS A 210 21.62 17.72 21.52
N GLN A 211 22.83 18.20 21.77
CA GLN A 211 23.16 19.63 21.84
C GLN A 211 24.46 19.98 21.10
N GLU A 212 25.40 19.04 21.04
CA GLU A 212 26.68 19.21 20.35
C GLU A 212 26.62 18.71 18.90
N ALA A 213 27.55 19.22 18.10
CA ALA A 213 27.72 18.78 16.72
C ALA A 213 28.28 17.36 16.66
N VAL A 214 27.82 16.57 15.69
CA VAL A 214 28.30 15.20 15.43
C VAL A 214 29.78 15.22 15.08
N ASN A 215 30.57 14.43 15.79
CA ASN A 215 32.00 14.20 15.55
C ASN A 215 32.22 12.75 15.09
N PRO A 216 32.54 12.51 13.80
CA PRO A 216 32.77 11.17 13.27
C PRO A 216 33.83 10.36 14.01
N GLU A 217 34.94 11.00 14.41
CA GLU A 217 36.08 10.32 15.05
C GLU A 217 35.69 9.68 16.38
N GLU A 218 34.83 10.34 17.15
CA GLU A 218 34.34 9.83 18.43
C GLU A 218 33.32 8.71 18.29
N LEU A 219 32.64 8.65 17.15
CA LEU A 219 31.52 7.73 16.89
C LEU A 219 31.95 6.49 16.11
N GLN A 220 33.11 6.51 15.47
CA GLN A 220 33.59 5.42 14.61
C GLN A 220 33.60 4.05 15.33
N ALA A 221 33.98 4.02 16.61
CA ALA A 221 34.00 2.79 17.40
C ALA A 221 32.59 2.26 17.74
N TYR A 222 31.61 3.16 17.90
CA TYR A 222 30.22 2.79 18.18
C TYR A 222 29.55 2.22 16.94
N PHE A 223 29.66 2.90 15.79
CA PHE A 223 29.07 2.48 14.51
C PHE A 223 29.88 1.39 13.81
N SER A 224 30.04 0.28 14.51
CA SER A 224 30.81 -0.90 14.09
C SER A 224 30.09 -1.76 13.04
N GLY A 225 28.79 -1.55 12.81
CA GLY A 225 27.96 -2.34 11.92
C GLY A 225 27.70 -3.77 12.39
N LYS A 226 27.88 -4.05 13.69
CA LYS A 226 27.67 -5.39 14.28
C LYS A 226 26.20 -5.80 14.38
N ASN A 227 25.29 -4.83 14.48
CA ASN A 227 23.85 -5.01 14.50
C ASN A 227 23.16 -3.69 14.11
N GLU A 228 21.83 -3.71 14.07
CA GLU A 228 20.96 -2.62 13.63
C GLU A 228 21.03 -1.34 14.46
N ARG A 229 21.50 -1.42 15.70
CA ARG A 229 21.72 -0.24 16.54
C ARG A 229 23.02 0.48 16.23
N HIS A 230 23.98 -0.24 15.64
CA HIS A 230 25.35 0.21 15.44
C HIS A 230 25.66 0.49 13.96
N TRP A 231 24.64 0.78 13.14
CA TRP A 231 24.82 1.31 11.80
C TRP A 231 23.94 2.52 11.55
N LEU A 232 24.24 3.25 10.50
CA LEU A 232 23.38 4.29 9.95
C LEU A 232 22.58 3.72 8.79
N GLU A 233 21.38 4.24 8.56
CA GLU A 233 20.47 3.81 7.50
C GLU A 233 20.51 4.73 6.28
N TYR A 234 20.84 6.02 6.48
CA TYR A 234 20.65 7.02 5.43
C TYR A 234 21.93 7.65 4.87
N GLY A 235 23.05 7.52 5.58
CA GLY A 235 24.34 8.06 5.19
C GLY A 235 25.52 7.51 5.98
N THR A 236 26.65 8.16 5.82
CA THR A 236 27.92 7.91 6.54
C THR A 236 28.04 8.81 7.77
N LEU A 237 29.05 8.61 8.62
CA LEU A 237 29.28 9.54 9.74
C LEU A 237 29.67 10.93 9.24
N GLU A 238 30.47 10.97 8.17
CA GLU A 238 30.96 12.16 7.51
C GLU A 238 29.82 13.01 6.97
N ASP A 239 28.75 12.37 6.50
CA ASP A 239 27.55 13.05 6.07
C ASP A 239 26.95 13.92 7.19
N TYR A 240 27.02 13.49 8.45
CA TYR A 240 26.47 14.21 9.59
C TYR A 240 27.50 15.12 10.30
N ALA A 241 28.76 15.10 9.88
CA ALA A 241 29.84 15.83 10.56
C ALA A 241 29.51 17.32 10.71
N GLY A 242 29.67 17.85 11.93
CA GLY A 242 29.42 19.25 12.23
C GLY A 242 27.93 19.64 12.34
N ARG A 243 27.00 18.72 12.07
CA ARG A 243 25.55 18.96 12.23
C ARG A 243 25.12 18.71 13.67
N VAL A 244 24.06 19.41 14.10
CA VAL A 244 23.48 19.29 15.44
C VAL A 244 22.10 18.66 15.32
N PHE A 245 21.72 17.84 16.32
CA PHE A 245 20.39 17.24 16.39
C PHE A 245 19.29 18.31 16.24
N PRO A 246 18.33 18.13 15.30
CA PRO A 246 17.27 19.11 15.10
C PRO A 246 16.36 19.21 16.32
N LYS A 247 16.05 20.43 16.76
CA LYS A 247 15.31 20.66 18.02
C LYS A 247 13.80 20.55 17.88
N ASN A 248 13.29 20.63 16.65
CA ASN A 248 11.87 20.66 16.32
C ASN A 248 11.66 20.22 14.87
N GLU A 249 10.40 20.02 14.48
CA GLU A 249 10.01 19.61 13.11
C GLU A 249 10.49 20.55 12.02
N THR A 250 10.48 21.87 12.29
CA THR A 250 10.96 22.88 11.35
C THR A 250 12.44 22.70 11.01
N GLU A 251 13.26 22.32 12.00
CA GLU A 251 14.68 22.00 11.82
C GLU A 251 14.91 20.57 11.31
N PHE A 252 13.98 19.64 11.57
CA PHE A 252 14.13 18.23 11.22
C PHE A 252 13.88 17.97 9.72
N TRP A 253 12.93 18.67 9.11
CA TRP A 253 12.62 18.47 7.70
C TRP A 253 13.76 18.83 6.71
N PRO A 254 14.53 19.92 6.90
CA PRO A 254 15.72 20.18 6.11
C PRO A 254 16.69 19.00 6.11
N GLU A 255 16.87 18.32 7.24
CA GLU A 255 17.72 17.12 7.30
C GLU A 255 17.15 16.00 6.42
N ILE A 256 15.84 15.73 6.50
CA ILE A 256 15.18 14.73 5.64
C ILE A 256 15.35 15.08 4.16
N GLN A 257 15.04 16.33 3.79
CA GLN A 257 15.15 16.80 2.41
C GLN A 257 16.58 16.68 1.88
N LEU A 258 17.57 17.14 2.65
CA LEU A 258 18.99 17.06 2.30
C LEU A 258 19.42 15.61 2.07
N ASN A 259 18.97 14.73 2.96
CA ASN A 259 19.22 13.30 2.90
C ASN A 259 18.61 12.69 1.62
N VAL A 260 17.36 13.01 1.29
CA VAL A 260 16.71 12.56 0.04
C VAL A 260 17.48 13.09 -1.17
N GLU A 261 17.71 14.41 -1.24
CA GLU A 261 18.38 15.07 -2.36
C GLU A 261 19.78 14.51 -2.65
N ARG A 262 20.55 14.18 -1.60
CA ARG A 262 21.86 13.52 -1.76
C ARG A 262 21.71 12.18 -2.48
N ASN A 263 20.73 11.37 -2.07
CA ASN A 263 20.59 10.01 -2.57
C ASN A 263 19.95 9.94 -3.96
N VAL A 264 19.01 10.83 -4.28
CA VAL A 264 18.35 10.87 -5.61
C VAL A 264 19.28 11.36 -6.72
N LYS A 265 20.26 12.23 -6.41
CA LYS A 265 21.28 12.67 -7.37
C LYS A 265 22.13 11.51 -7.90
N ARG A 266 22.28 10.43 -7.12
CA ARG A 266 23.01 9.21 -7.53
C ARG A 266 22.30 8.45 -8.65
N PHE A 267 21.04 8.76 -8.93
CA PHE A 267 20.20 8.13 -9.97
C PHE A 267 19.72 9.09 -11.06
N GLY A 268 20.42 10.21 -11.27
CA GLY A 268 20.08 11.15 -12.36
C GLY A 268 18.64 11.69 -12.25
N SER A 269 18.18 11.95 -11.02
CA SER A 269 16.84 12.44 -10.69
C SER A 269 15.67 11.48 -11.02
N HIS A 270 15.94 10.22 -11.37
CA HIS A 270 14.92 9.19 -11.51
C HIS A 270 14.83 8.40 -10.20
N PHE A 271 13.85 8.75 -9.37
CA PHE A 271 13.69 8.12 -8.07
C PHE A 271 12.22 7.99 -7.68
N SER A 272 12.01 7.09 -6.72
CA SER A 272 10.76 6.95 -6.00
C SER A 272 11.01 7.01 -4.49
N CYS A 273 10.00 7.34 -3.71
CA CYS A 273 10.08 7.30 -2.24
C CYS A 273 9.07 6.31 -1.68
N ALA A 274 9.49 5.40 -0.82
CA ALA A 274 8.59 4.61 0.01
C ALA A 274 8.54 5.21 1.42
N GLU A 275 7.36 5.28 2.03
CA GLU A 275 7.21 5.80 3.39
C GLU A 275 6.10 5.04 4.14
N GLY A 276 6.45 4.51 5.31
CA GLY A 276 5.57 3.77 6.20
C GLY A 276 5.46 4.35 7.60
N SER A 277 6.24 5.37 7.95
CA SER A 277 6.26 5.84 9.33
C SER A 277 5.02 6.65 9.70
N GLY A 278 4.67 6.59 10.98
CA GLY A 278 3.68 7.51 11.55
C GLY A 278 4.04 8.98 11.32
N TRP A 279 5.33 9.30 11.20
CA TRP A 279 5.85 10.65 10.96
C TRP A 279 5.76 11.10 9.49
N GLY A 280 5.80 10.15 8.56
CA GLY A 280 5.82 10.40 7.11
C GLY A 280 4.46 10.27 6.41
N ARG A 281 3.40 9.89 7.14
CA ARG A 281 2.05 9.60 6.62
C ARG A 281 1.29 10.77 5.97
N LEU A 282 1.91 11.91 5.73
CA LEU A 282 1.38 13.06 4.96
C LEU A 282 2.49 13.74 4.12
N ALA A 283 3.69 13.17 4.06
CA ALA A 283 4.88 13.81 3.48
C ALA A 283 5.00 13.65 1.96
N TRP A 284 4.19 12.78 1.32
CA TRP A 284 4.37 12.42 -0.09
C TRP A 284 4.34 13.60 -1.07
N HIS A 285 3.51 14.61 -0.78
CA HIS A 285 3.46 15.83 -1.60
C HIS A 285 4.83 16.52 -1.68
N ILE A 286 5.66 16.41 -0.64
CA ILE A 286 6.99 16.98 -0.61
C ILE A 286 7.94 16.16 -1.50
N TYR A 287 7.84 14.84 -1.49
CA TYR A 287 8.65 13.98 -2.36
C TYR A 287 8.34 14.24 -3.84
N TYR A 288 7.06 14.44 -4.19
CA TYR A 288 6.70 14.84 -5.56
C TYR A 288 7.25 16.22 -5.94
N LYS A 289 7.26 17.19 -5.02
CA LYS A 289 7.91 18.51 -5.24
C LYS A 289 9.42 18.39 -5.45
N LEU A 290 10.08 17.40 -4.85
CA LEU A 290 11.49 17.06 -5.09
C LEU A 290 11.72 16.34 -6.42
N GLY A 291 10.66 16.01 -7.16
CA GLY A 291 10.74 15.38 -8.48
C GLY A 291 10.58 13.87 -8.48
N ALA A 292 10.06 13.26 -7.40
CA ALA A 292 9.79 11.82 -7.38
C ALA A 292 8.89 11.41 -8.55
N ILE A 293 9.24 10.34 -9.25
CA ILE A 293 8.44 9.79 -10.35
C ILE A 293 7.20 9.11 -9.81
N SER A 294 7.36 8.39 -8.70
CA SER A 294 6.31 7.72 -7.96
C SER A 294 6.61 7.77 -6.46
N CYS A 295 5.57 7.68 -5.64
CA CYS A 295 5.71 7.37 -4.23
C CYS A 295 5.01 6.06 -3.90
N PHE A 296 5.48 5.38 -2.87
CA PHE A 296 4.88 4.16 -2.35
C PHE A 296 4.46 4.38 -0.89
N ALA A 297 3.21 4.05 -0.57
CA ALA A 297 2.79 3.95 0.81
C ALA A 297 3.16 2.57 1.32
N GLU A 298 4.00 2.52 2.35
CA GLU A 298 4.35 1.26 2.97
C GLU A 298 3.27 0.86 3.97
N MET A 299 2.80 -0.40 3.88
CA MET A 299 1.64 -0.88 4.62
C MET A 299 1.91 -2.23 5.28
N GLY A 300 1.65 -2.29 6.58
CA GLY A 300 1.74 -3.50 7.38
C GLY A 300 1.42 -3.19 8.84
N PRO A 301 1.34 -4.20 9.73
CA PRO A 301 1.05 -4.00 11.15
C PRO A 301 1.85 -2.89 11.85
N TRP A 302 3.07 -2.62 11.38
CA TRP A 302 3.96 -1.57 11.90
C TRP A 302 4.25 -0.45 10.90
N ALA A 303 3.74 -0.54 9.69
CA ALA A 303 3.87 0.47 8.64
C ALA A 303 2.50 1.08 8.30
N SER A 304 2.39 2.40 8.42
CA SER A 304 1.20 3.20 8.18
C SER A 304 -0.03 2.74 8.97
N ASP A 305 -0.02 2.92 10.30
CA ASP A 305 -1.23 2.76 11.14
C ASP A 305 -2.41 3.51 10.51
N GLY A 306 -3.51 2.81 10.30
CA GLY A 306 -4.66 3.32 9.54
C GLY A 306 -4.36 3.42 8.05
N SER A 307 -4.08 2.30 7.39
CA SER A 307 -3.73 2.24 5.96
C SER A 307 -4.67 3.03 5.03
N PRO A 308 -6.01 3.04 5.23
CA PRO A 308 -6.90 3.89 4.43
C PRO A 308 -6.61 5.40 4.53
N PHE A 309 -6.11 5.87 5.68
CA PHE A 309 -5.69 7.26 5.83
C PHE A 309 -4.42 7.57 5.02
N ALA A 310 -3.46 6.64 5.04
CA ALA A 310 -2.23 6.78 4.24
C ALA A 310 -2.53 6.76 2.73
N ILE A 311 -3.46 5.90 2.29
CA ILE A 311 -3.95 5.86 0.91
C ILE A 311 -4.59 7.19 0.51
N ALA A 312 -5.48 7.75 1.33
CA ALA A 312 -6.09 9.05 1.05
C ALA A 312 -5.03 10.17 0.92
N GLY A 313 -3.97 10.12 1.72
CA GLY A 313 -2.83 11.04 1.68
C GLY A 313 -1.98 10.91 0.42
N ILE A 314 -1.49 9.72 0.12
CA ILE A 314 -0.64 9.50 -1.06
C ILE A 314 -1.42 9.69 -2.37
N ARG A 315 -2.69 9.28 -2.43
CA ARG A 315 -3.56 9.44 -3.61
C ARG A 315 -3.82 10.92 -3.89
N GLY A 316 -4.15 11.71 -2.87
CA GLY A 316 -4.34 13.15 -3.01
C GLY A 316 -3.06 13.90 -3.42
N ALA A 317 -1.92 13.53 -2.83
CA ALA A 317 -0.62 14.07 -3.21
C ALA A 317 -0.24 13.72 -4.66
N ALA A 318 -0.47 12.48 -5.09
CA ALA A 318 -0.19 12.03 -6.45
C ALA A 318 -1.09 12.71 -7.49
N LYS A 319 -2.39 12.87 -7.20
CA LYS A 319 -3.33 13.63 -8.03
C LYS A 319 -2.87 15.08 -8.20
N ALA A 320 -2.50 15.76 -7.11
CA ALA A 320 -2.01 17.13 -7.15
C ALA A 320 -0.72 17.28 -7.99
N ALA A 321 0.14 16.27 -7.98
CA ALA A 321 1.37 16.24 -8.76
C ALA A 321 1.19 15.78 -10.22
N GLY A 322 0.01 15.27 -10.60
CA GLY A 322 -0.21 14.60 -11.89
C GLY A 322 0.68 13.36 -12.05
N ARG A 323 0.92 12.62 -10.96
CA ARG A 323 1.82 11.45 -10.91
C ARG A 323 1.09 10.19 -10.48
N GLN A 324 1.74 9.06 -10.70
CA GLN A 324 1.33 7.74 -10.23
C GLN A 324 1.80 7.52 -8.79
N TRP A 325 1.16 6.58 -8.09
CA TRP A 325 1.54 6.15 -6.75
C TRP A 325 1.39 4.63 -6.64
N GLY A 326 1.96 4.03 -5.60
CA GLY A 326 1.80 2.60 -5.35
C GLY A 326 1.85 2.22 -3.88
N VAL A 327 1.89 0.91 -3.65
CA VAL A 327 1.96 0.32 -2.30
C VAL A 327 3.18 -0.59 -2.18
N PHE A 328 3.83 -0.48 -1.03
CA PHE A 328 4.94 -1.33 -0.60
C PHE A 328 4.46 -2.15 0.60
N PHE A 329 4.10 -3.41 0.40
CA PHE A 329 3.57 -4.22 1.50
C PHE A 329 4.72 -4.68 2.40
N ALA A 330 4.66 -4.28 3.67
CA ALA A 330 5.62 -4.68 4.71
C ALA A 330 5.16 -6.01 5.33
N PRO A 331 5.88 -7.12 5.10
CA PRO A 331 5.59 -8.42 5.73
C PRO A 331 6.10 -8.50 7.17
N TRP A 332 6.35 -7.35 7.80
CA TRP A 332 6.77 -7.19 9.18
C TRP A 332 5.56 -7.02 10.09
N GLY A 333 5.54 -7.73 11.20
CA GLY A 333 4.49 -7.58 12.20
C GLY A 333 4.93 -8.07 13.58
N PRO A 334 4.03 -8.07 14.59
CA PRO A 334 4.32 -8.28 16.01
C PRO A 334 5.37 -9.33 16.42
N LYS A 335 5.54 -10.36 15.59
CA LYS A 335 6.40 -11.51 15.83
C LYS A 335 7.56 -11.64 14.83
N GLY A 336 7.90 -10.61 14.05
CA GLY A 336 9.00 -10.62 13.09
C GLY A 336 8.55 -10.47 11.63
N CYS A 337 9.32 -11.02 10.69
CA CYS A 337 9.09 -10.93 9.25
C CYS A 337 8.70 -12.27 8.64
N THR A 338 7.72 -12.27 7.73
CA THR A 338 7.46 -13.44 6.90
C THR A 338 8.64 -13.72 5.96
N SER A 339 9.02 -14.99 5.84
CA SER A 339 9.87 -15.52 4.78
C SER A 339 9.67 -17.02 4.72
N PHE A 340 9.29 -17.56 3.58
CA PHE A 340 9.17 -18.99 3.38
C PHE A 340 10.46 -19.63 2.86
N ILE A 341 11.32 -18.83 2.27
CA ILE A 341 12.60 -19.25 1.70
C ILE A 341 13.64 -19.37 2.81
N PRO A 342 14.48 -20.44 2.80
CA PRO A 342 15.50 -20.63 3.81
C PRO A 342 16.62 -19.56 3.67
N PRO A 343 17.33 -19.24 4.76
CA PRO A 343 18.23 -18.08 4.78
C PRO A 343 19.37 -18.09 3.76
N GLU A 344 19.91 -19.27 3.44
CA GLU A 344 20.93 -19.47 2.40
C GLU A 344 20.47 -19.01 1.00
N ASP A 345 19.16 -18.91 0.82
CA ASP A 345 18.50 -18.54 -0.41
C ASP A 345 17.79 -17.18 -0.30
N TRP A 346 18.07 -16.35 0.70
CA TRP A 346 17.49 -15.00 0.67
C TRP A 346 18.07 -14.17 -0.47
N SER A 347 17.20 -13.56 -1.26
CA SER A 347 17.54 -12.59 -2.31
C SER A 347 18.20 -11.32 -1.76
N TRP A 348 17.95 -11.03 -0.49
CA TRP A 348 18.64 -9.99 0.27
C TRP A 348 20.07 -10.36 0.63
N HIS A 349 20.47 -11.64 0.57
CA HIS A 349 21.82 -12.11 0.98
C HIS A 349 22.23 -11.66 2.39
N CYS A 350 21.26 -11.41 3.28
CA CYS A 350 21.54 -10.96 4.64
C CYS A 350 22.16 -12.08 5.48
N PRO A 351 23.25 -11.83 6.24
CA PRO A 351 23.82 -12.82 7.13
C PRO A 351 22.82 -13.27 8.20
N VAL A 352 22.64 -14.58 8.35
CA VAL A 352 21.70 -15.15 9.33
C VAL A 352 21.99 -14.68 10.75
N GLU A 353 23.27 -14.64 11.14
CA GLU A 353 23.68 -14.18 12.47
C GLU A 353 23.28 -12.72 12.73
N GLU A 354 23.37 -11.87 11.71
CA GLU A 354 22.99 -10.47 11.78
C GLU A 354 21.46 -10.31 11.92
N MET A 355 20.68 -11.04 11.12
CA MET A 355 19.21 -11.04 11.25
C MET A 355 18.75 -11.57 12.61
N LEU A 356 19.34 -12.66 13.11
CA LEU A 356 19.01 -13.19 14.43
C LEU A 356 19.40 -12.22 15.56
N ALA A 357 20.49 -11.46 15.39
CA ALA A 357 20.90 -10.43 16.34
C ALA A 357 20.00 -9.18 16.29
N SER A 358 19.29 -8.95 15.18
CA SER A 358 18.50 -7.73 14.96
C SER A 358 17.25 -7.59 15.85
N GLY A 359 16.87 -8.66 16.55
CA GLY A 359 15.61 -8.72 17.29
C GLY A 359 14.37 -8.88 16.40
N TRP A 360 14.55 -8.93 15.07
CA TRP A 360 13.51 -9.18 14.08
C TRP A 360 13.66 -10.59 13.49
N PRO A 361 13.12 -11.63 14.16
CA PRO A 361 13.21 -12.97 13.62
C PRO A 361 12.49 -13.05 12.27
N VAL A 362 13.02 -13.87 11.36
CA VAL A 362 12.50 -14.07 10.01
C VAL A 362 12.12 -15.53 9.82
N GLY A 363 10.96 -15.80 9.24
CA GLY A 363 10.52 -17.16 8.98
C GLY A 363 9.06 -17.31 8.57
N PRO A 364 8.64 -18.53 8.21
CA PRO A 364 7.33 -18.77 7.60
C PRO A 364 6.18 -18.57 8.59
N GLU A 365 6.42 -18.67 9.89
CA GLU A 365 5.40 -18.50 10.94
C GLU A 365 5.36 -17.07 11.52
N LEU A 366 6.15 -16.16 10.98
CA LEU A 366 6.31 -14.79 11.49
C LEU A 366 5.65 -13.79 10.53
N GLY A 367 5.59 -12.52 10.94
CA GLY A 367 4.93 -11.46 10.17
C GLY A 367 3.39 -11.50 10.26
N PRO A 368 2.70 -10.72 9.41
CA PRO A 368 1.24 -10.66 9.38
C PRO A 368 0.60 -11.92 8.79
N SER A 369 -0.72 -12.00 8.91
CA SER A 369 -1.55 -13.01 8.26
C SER A 369 -1.69 -12.72 6.75
N SER A 370 -1.91 -13.77 5.97
CA SER A 370 -2.26 -13.65 4.54
C SER A 370 -3.61 -12.95 4.35
N ALA A 371 -4.48 -12.96 5.36
CA ALA A 371 -5.72 -12.20 5.34
C ALA A 371 -5.47 -10.69 5.33
N LEU A 372 -4.51 -10.18 6.12
CA LEU A 372 -4.14 -8.75 6.07
C LEU A 372 -3.56 -8.39 4.70
N GLN A 373 -2.64 -9.20 4.19
CA GLN A 373 -2.07 -9.00 2.86
C GLN A 373 -3.17 -8.92 1.80
N ARG A 374 -4.16 -9.84 1.82
CA ARG A 374 -5.30 -9.83 0.89
C ARG A 374 -6.10 -8.53 0.98
N ARG A 375 -6.44 -8.08 2.19
CA ARG A 375 -7.15 -6.80 2.38
C ARG A 375 -6.37 -5.63 1.78
N VAL A 376 -5.07 -5.53 2.09
CA VAL A 376 -4.20 -4.48 1.55
C VAL A 376 -4.12 -4.54 0.02
N PHE A 377 -3.97 -5.71 -0.56
CA PHE A 377 -3.82 -5.90 -2.00
C PHE A 377 -5.06 -5.45 -2.79
N PHE A 378 -6.22 -5.98 -2.41
CA PHE A 378 -7.48 -5.62 -3.05
C PHE A 378 -7.84 -4.16 -2.81
N HIS A 379 -7.58 -3.62 -1.61
CA HIS A 379 -7.79 -2.20 -1.33
C HIS A 379 -6.89 -1.31 -2.17
N SER A 380 -5.61 -1.64 -2.28
CA SER A 380 -4.66 -0.88 -3.11
C SER A 380 -5.11 -0.85 -4.57
N TYR A 381 -5.54 -2.01 -5.10
CA TYR A 381 -6.11 -2.08 -6.44
C TYR A 381 -7.34 -1.18 -6.55
N LEU A 382 -8.39 -1.38 -5.73
CA LEU A 382 -9.61 -0.57 -5.83
C LEU A 382 -9.34 0.93 -5.65
N SER A 383 -8.42 1.30 -4.77
CA SER A 383 -8.04 2.68 -4.49
C SER A 383 -7.24 3.37 -5.60
N GLY A 384 -6.90 2.65 -6.68
CA GLY A 384 -6.27 3.22 -7.86
C GLY A 384 -4.75 3.33 -7.76
N ALA A 385 -4.10 2.44 -7.01
CA ALA A 385 -2.64 2.30 -7.06
C ALA A 385 -2.20 1.94 -8.49
N TYR A 386 -1.05 2.49 -8.91
CA TYR A 386 -0.38 2.10 -10.15
C TYR A 386 0.48 0.86 -9.96
N THR A 387 1.17 0.76 -8.82
CA THR A 387 1.99 -0.43 -8.51
C THR A 387 1.71 -0.99 -7.14
N LEU A 388 1.93 -2.29 -6.99
CA LEU A 388 2.00 -2.96 -5.69
C LEU A 388 3.17 -3.93 -5.69
N HIS A 389 3.91 -3.99 -4.60
CA HIS A 389 4.95 -4.98 -4.40
C HIS A 389 5.22 -5.21 -2.92
N GLU A 390 5.83 -6.33 -2.59
CA GLU A 390 6.09 -6.75 -1.20
C GLU A 390 7.55 -6.49 -0.84
N GLU A 391 7.80 -5.93 0.34
CA GLU A 391 9.11 -5.52 0.78
C GLU A 391 10.12 -6.67 0.81
N TRP A 392 9.82 -7.77 1.49
CA TRP A 392 10.74 -8.90 1.53
C TRP A 392 10.74 -9.58 0.16
N GLY A 393 9.56 -9.94 -0.33
CA GLY A 393 9.26 -10.08 -1.74
C GLY A 393 9.60 -11.45 -2.32
N ALA A 394 10.87 -11.75 -2.66
CA ALA A 394 11.17 -13.06 -3.26
C ALA A 394 10.85 -14.23 -2.31
N GLU A 395 10.98 -13.91 -1.04
CA GLU A 395 10.87 -14.78 0.12
C GLU A 395 9.42 -15.11 0.48
N ASP A 396 8.47 -14.32 -0.02
CA ASP A 396 7.10 -14.33 0.48
C ASP A 396 6.18 -15.19 -0.38
N ASN A 397 6.31 -15.15 -1.71
CA ASN A 397 5.33 -15.80 -2.60
C ASN A 397 5.52 -17.32 -2.78
N LEU A 398 6.73 -17.84 -2.53
CA LEU A 398 7.06 -19.24 -2.82
C LEU A 398 7.53 -19.96 -1.55
N GLU A 399 7.08 -21.20 -1.34
CA GLU A 399 7.62 -22.08 -0.31
C GLU A 399 9.00 -22.65 -0.68
N SER A 400 9.23 -22.81 -1.98
CA SER A 400 10.44 -23.38 -2.56
C SER A 400 10.63 -22.80 -3.95
N TRP A 401 11.85 -22.36 -4.25
CA TRP A 401 12.21 -21.91 -5.58
C TRP A 401 12.31 -23.06 -6.58
N ALA A 402 12.68 -24.25 -6.13
CA ALA A 402 12.88 -25.41 -7.00
C ALA A 402 11.55 -26.00 -7.49
N ASP A 403 10.53 -26.00 -6.62
CA ASP A 403 9.25 -26.64 -6.89
C ASP A 403 8.18 -25.67 -7.39
N ALA A 404 8.51 -24.37 -7.44
CA ALA A 404 7.58 -23.29 -7.80
C ALA A 404 6.25 -23.35 -7.02
N LYS A 405 6.30 -23.85 -5.78
CA LYS A 405 5.11 -24.04 -4.95
C LYS A 405 4.75 -22.72 -4.28
N LEU A 406 3.53 -22.25 -4.53
CA LEU A 406 2.99 -21.04 -3.90
C LEU A 406 2.82 -21.23 -2.39
N SER A 407 3.27 -20.24 -1.63
CA SER A 407 2.94 -20.08 -0.22
C SER A 407 1.51 -19.53 -0.05
N SER A 408 1.05 -19.36 1.19
CA SER A 408 -0.21 -18.63 1.45
C SER A 408 -0.19 -17.19 0.91
N TYR A 409 0.96 -16.52 0.91
CA TYR A 409 1.11 -15.18 0.31
C TYR A 409 1.11 -15.24 -1.21
N GLY A 410 1.78 -16.24 -1.79
CA GLY A 410 1.73 -16.49 -3.24
C GLY A 410 0.33 -16.71 -3.77
N ARG A 411 -0.53 -17.38 -2.98
CA ARG A 411 -1.96 -17.54 -3.31
C ARG A 411 -2.74 -16.23 -3.26
N VAL A 412 -2.46 -15.35 -2.30
CA VAL A 412 -3.06 -14.01 -2.26
C VAL A 412 -2.65 -13.20 -3.49
N THR A 413 -1.38 -13.26 -3.88
CA THR A 413 -0.87 -12.65 -5.11
C THR A 413 -1.59 -13.21 -6.33
N GLN A 414 -1.74 -14.54 -6.41
CA GLN A 414 -2.52 -15.18 -7.48
C GLN A 414 -3.99 -14.71 -7.50
N ASP A 415 -4.67 -14.68 -6.36
CA ASP A 415 -6.06 -14.21 -6.24
C ASP A 415 -6.23 -12.79 -6.78
N LEU A 416 -5.29 -11.88 -6.47
CA LEU A 416 -5.30 -10.52 -6.96
C LEU A 416 -5.11 -10.46 -8.48
N LEU A 417 -4.13 -11.19 -9.01
CA LEU A 417 -3.83 -11.20 -10.44
C LEU A 417 -4.98 -11.78 -11.25
N ASP A 418 -5.57 -12.88 -10.79
CA ASP A 418 -6.71 -13.50 -11.45
C ASP A 418 -7.94 -12.56 -11.39
N PHE A 419 -8.16 -11.86 -10.27
CA PHE A 419 -9.20 -10.83 -10.17
C PHE A 419 -8.95 -9.66 -11.11
N GLN A 420 -7.71 -9.16 -11.21
CA GLN A 420 -7.35 -8.08 -12.11
C GLN A 420 -7.61 -8.48 -13.58
N GLU A 421 -7.26 -9.69 -13.99
CA GLU A 421 -7.48 -10.17 -15.36
C GLU A 421 -8.97 -10.35 -15.67
N ALA A 422 -9.76 -10.82 -14.70
CA ALA A 422 -11.22 -10.94 -14.84
C ALA A 422 -11.95 -9.58 -14.79
N HIS A 423 -11.40 -8.63 -14.04
CA HIS A 423 -11.97 -7.31 -13.78
C HIS A 423 -10.94 -6.19 -13.99
N PRO A 424 -10.46 -5.99 -15.24
CA PRO A 424 -9.42 -4.99 -15.53
C PRO A 424 -9.91 -3.56 -15.33
N ASP A 425 -11.22 -3.35 -15.45
CA ASP A 425 -11.87 -2.06 -15.17
C ASP A 425 -12.84 -2.19 -13.99
N VAL A 426 -12.38 -1.72 -12.83
CA VAL A 426 -13.19 -1.55 -11.60
C VAL A 426 -13.55 -0.08 -11.36
N GLY A 427 -13.47 0.75 -12.40
CA GLY A 427 -13.72 2.18 -12.33
C GLY A 427 -12.64 2.95 -11.57
N HIS A 428 -13.00 4.19 -11.22
CA HIS A 428 -12.15 5.12 -10.49
C HIS A 428 -12.61 5.26 -9.03
N PRO A 429 -11.69 5.46 -8.07
CA PRO A 429 -12.03 5.77 -6.68
C PRO A 429 -12.95 6.98 -6.59
N PHE A 430 -14.15 6.81 -6.05
CA PHE A 430 -15.11 7.89 -5.90
C PHE A 430 -14.74 8.71 -4.65
N THR A 431 -14.09 9.85 -4.86
CA THR A 431 -13.49 10.67 -3.79
C THR A 431 -13.97 12.12 -3.90
N PRO A 432 -15.26 12.40 -3.63
CA PRO A 432 -15.85 13.71 -3.87
C PRO A 432 -15.37 14.81 -2.90
N LEU A 433 -14.72 14.44 -1.79
CA LEU A 433 -14.24 15.37 -0.77
C LEU A 433 -12.70 15.49 -0.81
N ALA A 434 -12.19 16.72 -0.88
CA ALA A 434 -10.79 17.03 -0.61
C ALA A 434 -10.61 17.63 0.79
N LEU A 435 -9.71 17.05 1.57
CA LEU A 435 -9.22 17.60 2.83
C LEU A 435 -7.91 18.33 2.54
N ILE A 436 -7.90 19.65 2.74
CA ILE A 436 -6.76 20.49 2.37
C ILE A 436 -5.67 20.40 3.43
N LEU A 437 -4.49 19.94 2.98
CA LEU A 437 -3.24 19.92 3.72
C LEU A 437 -2.46 21.19 3.40
N ASP A 438 -1.97 21.91 4.42
CA ASP A 438 -1.03 23.01 4.18
C ASP A 438 0.26 22.48 3.56
N ALA A 439 0.47 22.81 2.29
CA ALA A 439 1.63 22.39 1.51
C ALA A 439 2.91 23.19 1.82
N SER A 440 2.78 24.29 2.58
CA SER A 440 3.89 25.05 3.13
C SER A 440 4.39 24.46 4.45
N ALA A 441 3.51 23.78 5.18
CA ALA A 441 3.85 23.03 6.37
C ALA A 441 4.60 21.74 6.00
N ARG A 442 5.74 21.56 6.67
CA ARG A 442 6.51 20.29 6.70
C ARG A 442 5.71 19.27 7.54
N PRO A 443 5.91 17.94 7.40
CA PRO A 443 4.89 16.94 7.73
C PRO A 443 4.24 17.24 9.08
N PRO A 444 2.92 17.49 9.11
CA PRO A 444 2.31 18.10 10.27
C PRO A 444 2.23 17.07 11.39
N VAL A 445 2.77 17.41 12.56
CA VAL A 445 2.20 16.91 13.81
C VAL A 445 1.17 17.94 14.26
N SER A 446 0.08 18.04 13.49
CA SER A 446 -1.10 18.75 14.00
C SER A 446 -1.96 17.74 14.75
N ASP A 447 -2.25 18.04 16.02
CA ASP A 447 -3.24 17.32 16.82
C ASP A 447 -4.55 17.12 16.04
N THR A 448 -4.87 18.01 15.10
CA THR A 448 -6.07 17.91 14.25
C THR A 448 -6.04 16.70 13.32
N TRP A 449 -4.94 16.41 12.63
CA TRP A 449 -4.86 15.22 11.76
C TRP A 449 -4.92 13.93 12.56
N ASP A 450 -4.28 13.88 13.72
CA ASP A 450 -4.35 12.73 14.64
C ASP A 450 -5.74 12.54 15.24
N ARG A 451 -6.42 13.64 15.61
CA ARG A 451 -7.83 13.62 16.05
C ARG A 451 -8.76 13.19 14.93
N LEU A 452 -8.52 13.61 13.68
CA LEU A 452 -9.29 13.13 12.53
C LEU A 452 -9.10 11.62 12.36
N LYS A 453 -7.86 11.16 12.16
CA LYS A 453 -7.54 9.75 11.97
C LYS A 453 -8.12 8.88 13.08
N SER A 454 -8.02 9.31 14.34
CA SER A 454 -8.58 8.60 15.49
C SER A 454 -10.11 8.67 15.54
N GLY A 455 -10.70 9.83 15.25
CA GLY A 455 -12.14 10.03 15.26
C GLY A 455 -12.90 9.34 14.13
N LEU A 456 -12.21 8.97 13.05
CA LEU A 456 -12.77 8.14 11.98
C LEU A 456 -12.87 6.65 12.36
N LYS A 457 -12.05 6.17 13.32
CA LYS A 457 -12.06 4.76 13.76
C LYS A 457 -13.38 4.45 14.47
N ASP A 458 -14.02 3.34 14.12
CA ASP A 458 -15.18 2.84 14.88
C ASP A 458 -14.71 2.23 16.21
N VAL A 459 -14.69 3.07 17.25
CA VAL A 459 -14.22 2.68 18.58
C VAL A 459 -15.15 1.64 19.22
N ALA A 460 -16.44 1.60 18.88
CA ALA A 460 -17.38 0.61 19.42
C ALA A 460 -17.06 -0.79 18.86
N ALA A 461 -16.78 -0.88 17.56
CA ALA A 461 -16.27 -2.10 16.93
C ALA A 461 -14.92 -2.56 17.54
N GLN A 462 -14.10 -1.60 17.97
CA GLN A 462 -12.79 -1.85 18.58
C GLN A 462 -12.82 -2.13 20.09
N ASN A 463 -13.87 -1.82 20.85
CA ASN A 463 -13.87 -1.90 22.32
C ASN A 463 -14.58 -3.15 22.91
N GLY A 464 -15.21 -3.99 22.08
CA GLY A 464 -15.93 -5.19 22.53
C GLY A 464 -15.04 -6.43 22.75
N GLU A 465 -15.68 -7.58 22.99
CA GLU A 465 -15.08 -8.93 23.08
C GLU A 465 -14.05 -9.23 21.96
N ASN A 466 -14.15 -8.54 20.83
CA ASN A 466 -13.25 -8.61 19.68
C ASN A 466 -11.80 -8.22 19.97
N LYS A 467 -11.54 -7.27 20.88
CA LYS A 467 -10.17 -6.88 21.26
C LYS A 467 -9.42 -8.01 21.98
N ASN A 468 -10.18 -8.91 22.61
CA ASN A 468 -9.65 -10.11 23.28
C ASN A 468 -9.58 -11.32 22.33
N ARG A 469 -10.06 -11.20 21.09
CA ARG A 469 -9.98 -12.21 20.03
C ARG A 469 -8.76 -11.93 19.13
N SER A 470 -8.34 -12.91 18.34
CA SER A 470 -7.12 -12.88 17.54
C SER A 470 -7.07 -11.70 16.54
N GLY A 471 -5.87 -11.20 16.23
CA GLY A 471 -5.65 -10.25 15.13
C GLY A 471 -5.72 -8.74 15.46
N ALA A 472 -5.74 -8.33 16.74
CA ALA A 472 -5.92 -6.91 17.12
C ALA A 472 -4.92 -5.93 16.48
N VAL A 473 -3.66 -6.34 16.27
CA VAL A 473 -2.66 -5.47 15.61
C VAL A 473 -2.98 -5.29 14.12
N GLU A 474 -3.42 -6.35 13.44
CA GLU A 474 -3.84 -6.26 12.04
C GLU A 474 -5.11 -5.42 11.88
N ALA A 475 -6.02 -5.53 12.85
CA ALA A 475 -7.22 -4.69 12.90
C ALA A 475 -6.89 -3.21 13.18
N ALA A 476 -5.83 -2.92 13.92
CA ALA A 476 -5.34 -1.55 14.11
C ALA A 476 -4.71 -0.97 12.84
N CYS A 477 -3.93 -1.80 12.11
CA CYS A 477 -3.36 -1.45 10.82
C CYS A 477 -4.44 -1.09 9.80
N TYR A 478 -5.47 -1.93 9.70
CA TYR A 478 -6.55 -1.78 8.75
C TYR A 478 -7.90 -1.64 9.49
N PRO A 479 -8.21 -0.49 10.11
CA PRO A 479 -9.38 -0.37 10.96
C PRO A 479 -10.67 -0.18 10.17
N SER A 480 -11.80 -0.54 10.79
CA SER A 480 -13.11 -0.08 10.33
C SER A 480 -13.28 1.41 10.62
N TRP A 481 -13.82 2.14 9.65
CA TRP A 481 -14.19 3.54 9.78
C TRP A 481 -15.69 3.72 9.92
N VAL A 482 -16.10 4.78 10.61
CA VAL A 482 -17.52 5.17 10.76
C VAL A 482 -18.14 5.74 9.47
N ILE A 483 -17.34 5.85 8.41
CA ILE A 483 -17.68 6.34 7.07
C ILE A 483 -16.93 5.53 6.00
N PRO A 484 -17.44 5.44 4.77
CA PRO A 484 -16.66 4.95 3.63
C PRO A 484 -15.49 5.89 3.30
N GLU A 485 -14.45 5.35 2.67
CA GLU A 485 -13.30 6.12 2.16
C GLU A 485 -13.69 6.93 0.92
N LEU A 486 -14.23 8.14 1.14
CA LEU A 486 -14.73 9.04 0.09
C LEU A 486 -14.00 10.39 0.05
N PHE A 487 -12.74 10.41 0.51
CA PHE A 487 -11.95 11.63 0.52
C PHE A 487 -10.49 11.40 0.13
N ASP A 488 -9.86 12.47 -0.32
CA ASP A 488 -8.41 12.59 -0.47
C ASP A 488 -7.87 13.66 0.46
N ILE A 489 -6.60 13.54 0.85
CA ILE A 489 -5.87 14.62 1.52
C ILE A 489 -4.96 15.27 0.48
N VAL A 490 -5.25 16.53 0.14
CA VAL A 490 -4.71 17.21 -1.04
C VAL A 490 -3.90 18.43 -0.58
N PRO A 491 -2.67 18.62 -1.06
CA PRO A 491 -1.87 19.80 -0.71
C PRO A 491 -2.56 21.09 -1.21
N SER A 492 -2.47 22.16 -0.42
CA SER A 492 -3.11 23.46 -0.66
C SER A 492 -2.65 24.18 -1.92
N ASP A 493 -1.47 23.83 -2.43
CA ASP A 493 -0.90 24.33 -3.67
C ASP A 493 -1.16 23.43 -4.89
N ALA A 494 -2.08 22.46 -4.76
CA ALA A 494 -2.55 21.68 -5.89
C ALA A 494 -3.13 22.60 -7.00
N PRO A 495 -2.97 22.23 -8.28
CA PRO A 495 -3.54 22.98 -9.40
C PRO A 495 -5.05 23.21 -9.28
N GLU A 496 -5.55 24.36 -9.75
CA GLU A 496 -6.96 24.74 -9.62
C GLU A 496 -7.91 23.77 -10.33
N ASP A 497 -7.50 23.21 -11.47
CA ASP A 497 -8.24 22.19 -12.22
C ASP A 497 -8.38 20.89 -11.44
N ILE A 498 -7.37 20.51 -10.64
CA ILE A 498 -7.45 19.37 -9.72
C ILE A 498 -8.41 19.67 -8.56
N LEU A 499 -8.27 20.82 -7.91
CA LEU A 499 -9.12 21.21 -6.78
C LEU A 499 -10.60 21.36 -7.19
N SER A 500 -10.85 21.88 -8.40
CA SER A 500 -12.21 22.05 -8.95
C SER A 500 -12.91 20.73 -9.29
N GLY A 501 -12.17 19.62 -9.39
CA GLY A 501 -12.72 18.29 -9.62
C GLY A 501 -13.42 17.69 -8.39
N TYR A 502 -13.19 18.24 -7.19
CA TYR A 502 -13.86 17.81 -5.97
C TYR A 502 -15.20 18.54 -5.78
N GLN A 503 -16.20 17.81 -5.27
CA GLN A 503 -17.52 18.38 -4.96
C GLN A 503 -17.49 19.24 -3.69
N SER A 504 -16.58 18.94 -2.76
CA SER A 504 -16.39 19.69 -1.52
C SER A 504 -14.92 19.76 -1.14
N LEU A 505 -14.52 20.89 -0.57
CA LEU A 505 -13.18 21.18 -0.11
C LEU A 505 -13.28 21.62 1.36
N LEU A 506 -12.65 20.87 2.27
CA LEU A 506 -12.59 21.21 3.70
C LEU A 506 -11.17 21.54 4.10
N CYS A 507 -11.01 22.62 4.85
CA CYS A 507 -9.73 23.04 5.38
C CYS A 507 -9.92 23.50 6.83
N PHE A 508 -8.97 23.21 7.72
CA PHE A 508 -8.97 23.79 9.07
C PHE A 508 -7.95 24.91 9.22
N ASP A 509 -6.98 25.03 8.30
CA ASP A 509 -6.01 26.10 8.29
C ASP A 509 -6.41 27.20 7.31
N LYS A 510 -6.93 28.30 7.87
CA LYS A 510 -7.35 29.45 7.09
C LYS A 510 -6.21 30.07 6.25
N SER A 511 -4.96 29.93 6.68
CA SER A 511 -3.82 30.57 6.01
C SER A 511 -3.51 29.94 4.65
N CYS A 512 -3.85 28.66 4.47
CA CYS A 512 -3.59 27.92 3.23
C CYS A 512 -4.87 27.54 2.47
N ALA A 513 -6.04 28.04 2.90
CA ALA A 513 -7.32 27.62 2.34
C ALA A 513 -7.51 28.10 0.88
N PRO A 514 -7.78 27.19 -0.08
CA PRO A 514 -8.21 27.55 -1.42
C PRO A 514 -9.50 28.38 -1.40
N ARG A 515 -9.73 29.17 -2.44
CA ARG A 515 -10.86 30.13 -2.53
C ARG A 515 -12.25 29.53 -2.24
N ASN A 516 -12.47 28.28 -2.65
CA ASN A 516 -13.75 27.59 -2.52
C ASN A 516 -13.78 26.58 -1.34
N ALA A 517 -12.73 26.54 -0.52
CA ALA A 517 -12.69 25.65 0.64
C ALA A 517 -13.55 26.20 1.78
N ARG A 518 -14.36 25.33 2.38
CA ARG A 518 -15.03 25.63 3.64
C ARG A 518 -14.01 25.49 4.77
N VAL A 519 -13.67 26.62 5.37
CA VAL A 519 -12.81 26.65 6.56
C VAL A 519 -13.64 26.20 7.77
N VAL A 520 -13.15 25.20 8.50
CA VAL A 520 -13.80 24.59 9.66
C VAL A 520 -12.84 24.65 10.84
N GLU A 521 -13.34 25.01 12.02
CA GLU A 521 -12.51 25.05 13.23
C GLU A 521 -11.91 23.66 13.54
N PRO A 522 -10.64 23.59 14.01
CA PRO A 522 -9.94 22.32 14.25
C PRO A 522 -10.68 21.30 15.13
N ASP A 523 -11.50 21.76 16.08
CA ASP A 523 -12.26 20.88 17.00
C ASP A 523 -13.55 20.34 16.36
N ALA A 524 -14.08 21.02 15.35
CA ALA A 524 -15.26 20.60 14.59
C ALA A 524 -14.90 19.86 13.28
N PHE A 525 -13.61 19.73 12.96
CA PHE A 525 -13.13 19.22 11.68
C PHE A 525 -13.57 17.77 11.44
N THR A 526 -13.34 16.87 12.40
CA THR A 526 -13.72 15.45 12.28
C THR A 526 -15.22 15.27 12.01
N GLU A 527 -16.07 15.93 12.80
CA GLU A 527 -17.53 15.85 12.62
C GLU A 527 -17.96 16.41 11.26
N SER A 528 -17.33 17.51 10.82
CA SER A 528 -17.61 18.10 9.51
C SER A 528 -17.21 17.18 8.36
N VAL A 529 -16.11 16.43 8.49
CA VAL A 529 -15.70 15.40 7.52
C VAL A 529 -16.74 14.28 7.48
N ILE A 530 -17.11 13.73 8.63
CA ILE A 530 -18.11 12.65 8.74
C ILE A 530 -19.43 13.05 8.10
N GLN A 531 -19.94 14.23 8.46
CA GLN A 531 -21.20 14.75 7.93
C GLN A 531 -21.14 14.94 6.41
N THR A 532 -20.06 15.55 5.90
CA THR A 532 -19.90 15.80 4.46
C THR A 532 -19.80 14.49 3.68
N VAL A 533 -19.06 13.49 4.20
CA VAL A 533 -18.98 12.18 3.56
C VAL A 533 -20.34 11.47 3.54
N ARG A 534 -21.12 11.53 4.62
CA ARG A 534 -22.48 10.96 4.66
C ARG A 534 -23.42 11.64 3.65
N GLU A 535 -23.31 12.95 3.48
CA GLU A 535 -24.10 13.72 2.51
C GLU A 535 -23.75 13.31 1.08
N LEU A 536 -22.45 13.30 0.75
CA LEU A 536 -21.95 13.03 -0.61
C LEU A 536 -21.93 11.55 -0.99
N SER A 537 -21.98 10.64 -0.02
CA SER A 537 -21.93 9.20 -0.31
C SER A 537 -23.13 8.77 -1.16
N PRO A 538 -22.92 8.00 -2.25
CA PRO A 538 -23.99 7.45 -3.06
C PRO A 538 -24.70 6.27 -2.36
N ILE A 539 -24.08 5.72 -1.31
CA ILE A 539 -24.55 4.56 -0.57
C ILE A 539 -24.42 4.86 0.93
N GLU A 540 -25.53 4.75 1.66
CA GLU A 540 -25.46 4.79 3.11
C GLU A 540 -25.04 3.43 3.65
N CYS A 541 -24.07 3.43 4.56
CA CYS A 541 -23.51 2.21 5.12
C CYS A 541 -23.75 2.19 6.63
N SER A 542 -24.15 1.05 7.16
CA SER A 542 -24.19 0.78 8.59
C SER A 542 -23.57 -0.58 8.88
N GLY A 543 -22.84 -0.71 9.98
CA GLY A 543 -22.07 -1.89 10.35
C GLY A 543 -20.62 -1.53 10.63
N ASP A 544 -19.79 -2.53 10.83
CA ASP A 544 -18.39 -2.37 11.24
C ASP A 544 -17.39 -2.88 10.18
N LEU A 545 -17.75 -2.74 8.91
CA LEU A 545 -16.88 -3.03 7.77
C LEU A 545 -16.13 -1.76 7.34
N SER A 546 -14.87 -1.92 6.93
CA SER A 546 -14.18 -0.87 6.18
C SER A 546 -14.65 -0.92 4.72
N ILE A 547 -14.87 0.25 4.10
CA ILE A 547 -15.55 0.36 2.80
C ILE A 547 -14.80 1.31 1.86
N GLN A 548 -14.48 0.80 0.67
CA GLN A 548 -13.95 1.57 -0.47
C GLN A 548 -15.00 1.59 -1.59
N ILE A 549 -15.19 2.74 -2.25
CA ILE A 549 -16.19 2.90 -3.30
C ILE A 549 -15.54 3.42 -4.58
N ASN A 550 -15.81 2.74 -5.69
CA ASN A 550 -15.47 3.17 -7.02
C ASN A 550 -16.73 3.37 -7.88
N HIS A 551 -16.59 4.18 -8.92
CA HIS A 551 -17.59 4.37 -9.96
C HIS A 551 -16.97 4.10 -11.33
N ARG A 552 -17.69 3.32 -12.15
CA ARG A 552 -17.26 2.93 -13.51
C ARG A 552 -18.18 3.60 -14.53
N ASP A 553 -17.64 4.56 -15.27
CA ASP A 553 -18.42 5.37 -16.21
C ASP A 553 -18.97 4.56 -17.39
N ALA A 554 -18.24 3.53 -17.83
CA ALA A 554 -18.56 2.75 -19.04
C ALA A 554 -19.97 2.12 -19.01
N ASP A 555 -20.42 1.70 -17.83
CA ASP A 555 -21.73 1.08 -17.60
C ASP A 555 -22.47 1.66 -16.39
N ASN A 556 -21.97 2.77 -15.83
CA ASN A 556 -22.50 3.44 -14.65
C ASN A 556 -22.57 2.52 -13.41
N ALA A 557 -21.72 1.50 -13.32
CA ALA A 557 -21.68 0.60 -12.19
C ALA A 557 -20.96 1.22 -10.98
N TRP A 558 -21.41 0.85 -9.78
CA TRP A 558 -20.72 1.12 -8.53
C TRP A 558 -19.99 -0.14 -8.06
N ILE A 559 -18.69 -0.03 -7.81
CA ILE A 559 -17.87 -1.15 -7.30
C ILE A 559 -17.55 -0.88 -5.84
N ILE A 560 -17.96 -1.79 -4.95
CA ILE A 560 -17.88 -1.61 -3.50
C ILE A 560 -16.96 -2.66 -2.90
N GLY A 561 -15.81 -2.25 -2.39
CA GLY A 561 -14.90 -3.08 -1.60
C GLY A 561 -15.30 -3.06 -0.12
N LEU A 562 -15.45 -4.23 0.48
CA LEU A 562 -15.82 -4.45 1.87
C LEU A 562 -14.75 -5.28 2.55
N TYR A 563 -14.24 -4.82 3.69
CA TYR A 563 -13.14 -5.47 4.39
C TYR A 563 -13.50 -5.71 5.86
N ASN A 564 -13.35 -6.95 6.31
CA ASN A 564 -13.48 -7.31 7.70
C ASN A 564 -12.09 -7.34 8.35
N PRO A 565 -11.79 -6.44 9.31
CA PRO A 565 -10.48 -6.40 9.91
C PRO A 565 -10.26 -7.39 11.05
N TRP A 566 -11.30 -8.14 11.45
CA TRP A 566 -11.29 -8.96 12.66
C TRP A 566 -11.21 -10.46 12.39
N GLY A 567 -10.64 -11.19 13.34
CA GLY A 567 -10.76 -12.66 13.40
C GLY A 567 -9.87 -13.41 12.42
N ALA A 568 -8.77 -12.80 12.00
CA ALA A 568 -7.71 -13.51 11.30
C ALA A 568 -6.40 -13.35 12.07
N GLU A 569 -5.64 -14.44 12.14
CA GLU A 569 -4.26 -14.43 12.60
C GLU A 569 -3.38 -15.33 11.75
N ARG A 570 -2.07 -15.15 11.91
CA ARG A 570 -1.07 -16.04 11.33
C ARG A 570 -1.29 -17.48 11.81
N GLY A 571 -1.32 -18.43 10.88
CA GLY A 571 -1.22 -19.86 11.24
C GLY A 571 -1.44 -20.87 10.12
N ASP A 572 -2.19 -20.58 9.05
CA ASP A 572 -2.28 -21.46 7.86
C ASP A 572 -1.26 -21.07 6.78
N VAL A 573 0.02 -21.04 7.17
CA VAL A 573 1.05 -20.36 6.38
C VAL A 573 1.38 -21.07 5.06
N TYR A 574 1.16 -22.38 4.97
CA TYR A 574 1.40 -23.23 3.79
C TYR A 574 0.11 -23.62 3.03
N GLY A 575 -1.05 -23.23 3.54
CA GLY A 575 -2.35 -23.64 3.00
C GLY A 575 -3.07 -22.55 2.23
N THR A 576 -4.36 -22.44 2.50
CA THR A 576 -5.31 -21.58 1.75
C THR A 576 -5.46 -20.20 2.34
N GLY A 577 -4.97 -19.94 3.56
CA GLY A 577 -5.15 -18.62 4.16
C GLY A 577 -4.52 -18.40 5.53
N SER A 578 -5.37 -17.98 6.47
CA SER A 578 -5.03 -17.57 7.83
C SER A 578 -5.84 -18.42 8.79
N VAL A 579 -5.49 -18.44 10.08
CA VAL A 579 -6.40 -19.04 11.08
C VAL A 579 -7.54 -18.04 11.28
N LEU A 580 -8.75 -18.51 11.00
CA LEU A 580 -9.96 -17.69 11.04
C LEU A 580 -10.78 -18.04 12.28
N ASP A 581 -11.27 -17.02 12.98
CA ASP A 581 -12.28 -17.15 14.03
C ASP A 581 -13.67 -16.92 13.43
N PRO A 582 -14.48 -17.98 13.17
CA PRO A 582 -15.79 -17.83 12.52
C PRO A 582 -16.76 -16.90 13.28
N GLN A 583 -16.55 -16.70 14.59
CA GLN A 583 -17.37 -15.78 15.39
C GLN A 583 -17.06 -14.31 15.12
N SER A 584 -16.03 -14.04 14.32
CA SER A 584 -15.59 -12.70 13.96
C SER A 584 -16.07 -12.27 12.57
N ALA A 585 -16.99 -13.02 11.94
CA ALA A 585 -17.71 -12.54 10.76
C ALA A 585 -18.45 -11.22 11.07
N ARG A 586 -18.48 -10.32 10.09
CA ARG A 586 -19.07 -8.98 10.22
C ARG A 586 -20.22 -8.76 9.27
N HIS A 587 -21.21 -8.03 9.76
CA HIS A 587 -22.43 -7.74 9.04
C HIS A 587 -22.52 -6.25 8.72
N GLY A 588 -22.90 -5.95 7.49
CA GLY A 588 -23.15 -4.60 7.02
C GLY A 588 -24.47 -4.51 6.29
N VAL A 589 -25.05 -3.31 6.28
CA VAL A 589 -26.19 -2.97 5.43
C VAL A 589 -25.80 -1.79 4.57
N LEU A 590 -25.85 -1.99 3.24
CA LEU A 590 -25.66 -0.95 2.24
C LEU A 590 -27.03 -0.52 1.73
N ARG A 591 -27.30 0.79 1.76
CA ARG A 591 -28.52 1.41 1.27
C ARG A 591 -28.17 2.40 0.16
N PRO A 592 -28.16 1.96 -1.11
CA PRO A 592 -27.97 2.87 -2.23
C PRO A 592 -29.00 4.00 -2.20
N LYS A 593 -28.56 5.25 -2.37
CA LYS A 593 -29.46 6.42 -2.52
C LYS A 593 -30.13 6.48 -3.89
N PHE A 594 -29.86 5.48 -4.72
CA PHE A 594 -30.40 5.26 -6.05
C PHE A 594 -31.09 3.89 -6.10
N GLY A 595 -32.09 3.73 -6.97
CA GLY A 595 -32.63 2.40 -7.26
C GLY A 595 -31.60 1.59 -8.06
N PHE A 596 -31.46 0.29 -7.79
CA PHE A 596 -30.54 -0.59 -8.53
C PHE A 596 -31.27 -1.73 -9.25
N SER A 597 -30.76 -2.11 -10.42
CA SER A 597 -31.28 -3.17 -11.27
C SER A 597 -30.62 -4.53 -10.96
N SER A 598 -29.37 -4.51 -10.49
CA SER A 598 -28.68 -5.71 -10.02
C SER A 598 -27.58 -5.37 -9.02
N ALA A 599 -27.26 -6.34 -8.17
CA ALA A 599 -26.09 -6.34 -7.29
C ALA A 599 -25.48 -7.74 -7.32
N LYS A 600 -24.17 -7.85 -7.54
CA LYS A 600 -23.46 -9.13 -7.68
C LYS A 600 -22.17 -9.11 -6.89
N VAL A 601 -21.81 -10.28 -6.36
CA VAL A 601 -20.48 -10.51 -5.78
C VAL A 601 -19.53 -10.87 -6.91
N ILE A 602 -18.46 -10.08 -7.07
CA ILE A 602 -17.41 -10.33 -8.06
C ILE A 602 -16.11 -10.83 -7.44
N HIS A 603 -15.96 -10.66 -6.12
CA HIS A 603 -14.92 -11.31 -5.32
C HIS A 603 -15.44 -11.53 -3.90
N ALA A 604 -15.09 -12.66 -3.29
CA ALA A 604 -15.40 -12.97 -1.91
C ALA A 604 -14.39 -13.96 -1.33
N TRP A 605 -13.84 -13.62 -0.18
CA TRP A 605 -13.05 -14.50 0.65
C TRP A 605 -13.18 -14.06 2.12
N PRO A 606 -13.32 -14.99 3.09
CA PRO A 606 -13.40 -16.44 2.94
C PRO A 606 -14.80 -16.92 2.47
N GLU A 607 -15.04 -18.24 2.46
CA GLU A 607 -16.28 -18.85 1.95
C GLU A 607 -17.56 -18.39 2.68
N GLU A 608 -17.43 -17.87 3.90
CA GLU A 608 -18.54 -17.38 4.72
C GLU A 608 -19.13 -16.04 4.24
N CYS A 609 -18.49 -15.39 3.25
CA CYS A 609 -18.98 -14.15 2.65
C CYS A 609 -20.33 -14.34 1.93
N LYS A 610 -21.31 -13.49 2.22
CA LYS A 610 -22.68 -13.57 1.68
C LYS A 610 -23.25 -12.22 1.31
N LEU A 611 -24.06 -12.20 0.25
CA LEU A 611 -24.89 -11.07 -0.17
C LEU A 611 -26.36 -11.49 -0.18
N GLU A 612 -27.18 -10.74 0.55
CA GLU A 612 -28.64 -10.84 0.49
C GLU A 612 -29.20 -9.52 -0.02
N ALA A 613 -29.75 -9.54 -1.24
CA ALA A 613 -30.28 -8.34 -1.88
C ALA A 613 -31.80 -8.27 -1.73
N SER A 614 -32.28 -7.12 -1.23
CA SER A 614 -33.69 -6.73 -1.28
C SER A 614 -33.91 -5.63 -2.32
N GLU A 615 -35.14 -5.17 -2.54
CA GLU A 615 -35.39 -4.08 -3.50
C GLU A 615 -34.74 -2.73 -3.13
N LYS A 616 -34.37 -2.54 -1.86
CA LYS A 616 -33.89 -1.25 -1.32
C LYS A 616 -32.54 -1.33 -0.61
N ASN A 617 -32.20 -2.49 -0.04
CA ASN A 617 -31.01 -2.67 0.78
C ASN A 617 -30.23 -3.90 0.32
N LEU A 618 -28.92 -3.87 0.53
CA LEU A 618 -28.02 -5.01 0.39
C LEU A 618 -27.49 -5.35 1.79
N GLU A 619 -27.81 -6.54 2.27
CA GLU A 619 -27.26 -7.08 3.50
C GLU A 619 -26.05 -7.93 3.15
N VAL A 620 -24.92 -7.61 3.79
CA VAL A 620 -23.64 -8.25 3.51
C VAL A 620 -23.11 -8.91 4.77
N THR A 621 -22.54 -10.10 4.60
CA THR A 621 -21.72 -10.75 5.62
C THR A 621 -20.33 -10.92 5.03
N VAL A 622 -19.31 -10.44 5.73
CA VAL A 622 -17.91 -10.65 5.35
C VAL A 622 -17.28 -11.53 6.42
N GLY A 623 -16.75 -12.69 6.00
CA GLY A 623 -16.11 -13.63 6.91
C GLY A 623 -14.87 -13.05 7.59
N PRO A 624 -14.29 -13.77 8.58
CA PRO A 624 -13.19 -13.28 9.40
C PRO A 624 -11.96 -12.92 8.55
N GLY A 625 -11.38 -11.74 8.78
CA GLY A 625 -10.27 -11.20 8.00
C GLY A 625 -10.60 -10.96 6.52
N GLY A 626 -11.86 -11.09 6.13
CA GLY A 626 -12.28 -11.24 4.75
C GLY A 626 -12.24 -9.98 3.90
N THR A 627 -12.34 -10.21 2.59
CA THR A 627 -12.52 -9.20 1.54
C THR A 627 -13.69 -9.62 0.66
N MET A 628 -14.58 -8.69 0.36
CA MET A 628 -15.72 -8.90 -0.52
C MET A 628 -15.87 -7.70 -1.45
N ILE A 629 -16.09 -7.93 -2.75
CA ILE A 629 -16.26 -6.88 -3.74
C ILE A 629 -17.61 -7.08 -4.44
N LEU A 630 -18.41 -6.02 -4.44
CA LEU A 630 -19.71 -5.97 -5.09
C LEU A 630 -19.66 -5.11 -6.34
N GLU A 631 -20.41 -5.52 -7.36
CA GLU A 631 -20.77 -4.70 -8.51
C GLU A 631 -22.27 -4.41 -8.46
N ILE A 632 -22.65 -3.12 -8.43
CA ILE A 632 -24.03 -2.66 -8.31
C ILE A 632 -24.37 -1.81 -9.53
N HIS A 633 -25.40 -2.21 -10.26
CA HIS A 633 -25.88 -1.48 -11.44
C HIS A 633 -27.13 -0.66 -11.08
N PRO A 634 -27.13 0.67 -11.27
CA PRO A 634 -28.32 1.49 -11.08
C PRO A 634 -29.49 1.05 -11.99
N LYS A 635 -30.72 1.42 -11.62
CA LYS A 635 -31.87 1.40 -12.55
C LYS A 635 -31.71 2.60 -13.48
N VAL A 636 -31.77 2.34 -14.79
CA VAL A 636 -31.78 3.37 -15.84
C VAL A 636 -33.11 4.11 -15.86
#